data_AF-A0A7M5UK60-F1
#
_entry.id   AF-A0A7M5UK60-F1
#
_cell.length_a   1.000
_cell.length_b   1.000
_cell.length_c   1.000
_cell.angle_alpha   90.00
_cell.angle_beta   90.00
_cell.angle_gamma   90.00
#
_symmetry.space_group_name_H-M   'P 1'
#
loop_
_entity.id
_entity.type
_entity.pdbx_description
1 polymer ?
#
loop_
_entity_poly.entity_id
_entity_poly.type
_entity_poly.pdbx_seq_one_letter_code
_entity_poly.pdbx_strand_id
1 'polypeptide(L)'
;QMDMYKILICTLMISLIINGTLAQEMQLNSHFRLEKENYTIKNGSHIPSEEFVIKGSEIECLLKCQLNYLVCFTLQILKLGSASWLCRFYDVDFMKLSYESKEGSMVYSTTARSCLEWLERGFTLDGVYKILPVGEEKEVYCDMTGGGWTMIQRRLNGDIDFNRGWQSYKEGFGDVNGDFWIGLETIREMSVLLNNTLIRIQGESFNEDRRFIIAKGFYIEDEQKKYKLHAGTMINDEWDIGHDWTYHGGSMFTTRDDDNDKKGGSNCAQKYPCAWWYVNCYALNANRAPAKQQQTTYADGISWPAWLGDFQSLKTINMAIKKMN
;
A
#
# COMPACT_ATOMS: atom_id res chain seq x y z
N GLN A 1 29.87 -14.27 -29.45
CA GLN A 1 30.10 -13.06 -28.66
C GLN A 1 29.77 -13.45 -27.22
N MET A 2 30.70 -13.32 -26.26
CA MET A 2 30.62 -13.98 -24.96
C MET A 2 29.37 -13.60 -24.16
N ASP A 3 28.53 -14.59 -23.84
CA ASP A 3 27.47 -14.44 -22.85
C ASP A 3 28.07 -14.41 -21.44
N MET A 4 28.01 -13.25 -20.79
CA MET A 4 28.42 -13.11 -19.39
C MET A 4 27.37 -13.75 -18.47
N TYR A 5 27.70 -14.93 -17.93
CA TYR A 5 27.00 -15.51 -16.78
C TYR A 5 27.21 -14.61 -15.55
N LYS A 6 26.14 -14.34 -14.79
CA LYS A 6 26.24 -13.71 -13.46
C LYS A 6 26.05 -14.79 -12.40
N ILE A 7 27.06 -14.99 -11.56
CA ILE A 7 27.01 -15.90 -10.41
C ILE A 7 26.56 -15.07 -9.21
N LEU A 8 25.50 -15.50 -8.52
CA LEU A 8 25.11 -14.94 -7.24
C LEU A 8 25.85 -15.71 -6.14
N ILE A 9 26.61 -15.00 -5.31
CA ILE A 9 27.30 -15.58 -4.16
C ILE A 9 26.52 -15.12 -2.92
N CYS A 10 25.92 -16.08 -2.23
CA CYS A 10 25.32 -15.85 -0.93
C CYS A 10 26.14 -16.57 0.13
N THR A 11 26.27 -15.92 1.28
CA THR A 11 26.93 -16.51 2.44
C THR A 11 25.91 -16.58 3.56
N LEU A 12 25.60 -17.80 3.99
CA LEU A 12 24.83 -18.03 5.20
C LEU A 12 25.80 -18.11 6.38
N MET A 13 25.53 -17.31 7.41
CA MET A 13 26.23 -17.41 8.69
C MET A 13 25.26 -17.95 9.74
N ILE A 14 25.70 -19.00 10.42
CA ILE A 14 24.98 -19.57 11.56
C ILE A 14 25.84 -19.30 12.80
N SER A 15 25.26 -18.57 13.74
CA SER A 15 25.92 -18.18 14.98
C SER A 15 25.25 -18.86 16.16
N LEU A 16 26.04 -19.61 16.92
CA LEU A 16 25.64 -20.18 18.19
C LEU A 16 26.02 -19.22 19.31
N ILE A 17 25.02 -18.73 20.03
CA ILE A 17 25.22 -17.80 21.15
C ILE A 17 24.94 -18.56 22.45
N ILE A 18 25.89 -18.51 23.39
CA ILE A 18 25.75 -19.11 24.72
C ILE A 18 25.93 -17.99 25.75
N ASN A 19 24.89 -17.75 26.55
CA ASN A 19 24.86 -16.69 27.58
C ASN A 19 25.24 -15.30 27.05
N GLY A 20 24.73 -14.93 25.87
CA GLY A 20 25.02 -13.64 25.23
C GLY A 20 26.41 -13.51 24.61
N THR A 21 27.19 -14.60 24.57
CA THR A 21 28.53 -14.64 23.97
C THR A 21 28.54 -15.56 22.75
N LEU A 22 29.12 -15.11 21.64
CA LEU A 22 29.30 -15.95 20.44
C LEU A 22 30.21 -17.14 20.80
N ALA A 23 29.65 -18.34 20.81
CA ALA A 23 30.35 -19.57 21.16
C ALA A 23 30.95 -20.25 19.92
N GLN A 24 30.22 -20.20 18.80
CA GLN A 24 30.65 -20.80 17.54
C GLN A 24 30.00 -20.08 16.36
N GLU A 25 30.73 -19.89 15.28
CA GLU A 25 30.23 -19.32 14.03
C GLU A 25 30.62 -20.24 12.88
N MET A 26 29.68 -20.47 11.96
CA MET A 26 29.89 -21.31 10.79
C MET A 26 29.46 -20.57 9.54
N GLN A 27 30.38 -20.50 8.57
CA GLN A 27 30.16 -19.86 7.29
C GLN A 27 29.91 -20.93 6.21
N LEU A 28 28.72 -20.90 5.62
CA LEU A 28 28.34 -21.75 4.50
C LEU A 28 28.33 -20.90 3.23
N ASN A 29 29.29 -21.17 2.35
CA ASN A 29 29.38 -20.52 1.04
C ASN A 29 28.64 -21.37 0.00
N SER A 30 27.53 -20.86 -0.52
CA SER A 30 26.80 -21.48 -1.62
C SER A 30 26.90 -20.60 -2.88
N HIS A 31 27.25 -21.23 -4.00
CA HIS A 31 27.40 -20.58 -5.29
C HIS A 31 26.18 -20.91 -6.14
N PHE A 32 25.42 -19.89 -6.54
CA PHE A 32 24.23 -20.08 -7.36
C PHE A 32 24.50 -19.60 -8.78
N ARG A 33 24.29 -20.48 -9.76
CA ARG A 33 24.44 -20.18 -11.19
C ARG A 33 23.06 -19.93 -11.79
N LEU A 34 22.84 -18.72 -12.30
CA LEU A 34 21.62 -18.37 -13.03
C LEU A 34 21.92 -18.44 -14.54
N GLU A 35 21.22 -19.32 -15.25
CA GLU A 35 21.28 -19.41 -16.72
C GLU A 35 20.17 -18.55 -17.34
N LYS A 36 20.54 -17.74 -18.33
CA LYS A 36 19.64 -16.80 -19.00
C LYS A 36 19.10 -17.47 -20.26
N GLU A 37 17.78 -17.65 -20.34
CA GLU A 37 16.91 -17.35 -21.49
C GLU A 37 15.51 -17.91 -21.20
N ASN A 38 14.52 -17.00 -21.08
CA ASN A 38 13.11 -17.25 -20.79
C ASN A 38 12.82 -17.86 -19.41
N TYR A 39 12.32 -17.02 -18.51
CA TYR A 39 11.95 -17.32 -17.12
C TYR A 39 11.07 -18.58 -16.98
N THR A 40 11.74 -19.72 -16.90
CA THR A 40 11.21 -21.00 -16.45
C THR A 40 12.35 -21.69 -15.72
N ILE A 41 12.43 -21.46 -14.40
CA ILE A 41 13.26 -22.29 -13.54
C ILE A 41 12.58 -23.66 -13.49
N LYS A 42 13.27 -24.69 -14.01
CA LYS A 42 12.78 -26.06 -13.87
C LYS A 42 12.80 -26.42 -12.39
N ASN A 43 11.61 -26.72 -11.84
CA ASN A 43 11.44 -27.42 -10.57
C ASN A 43 12.43 -28.59 -10.48
N GLY A 44 13.17 -28.69 -9.38
CA GLY A 44 13.87 -29.94 -9.06
C GLY A 44 15.28 -29.85 -8.48
N SER A 45 15.85 -28.67 -8.20
CA SER A 45 17.04 -28.64 -7.34
C SER A 45 16.56 -28.74 -5.89
N HIS A 46 16.51 -29.96 -5.36
CA HIS A 46 16.47 -30.17 -3.93
C HIS A 46 17.63 -29.39 -3.31
N ILE A 47 17.33 -28.33 -2.56
CA ILE A 47 18.26 -27.83 -1.55
C ILE A 47 18.41 -28.99 -0.57
N PRO A 48 19.63 -29.52 -0.33
CA PRO A 48 19.82 -30.50 0.73
C PRO A 48 19.33 -29.87 2.02
N SER A 49 18.24 -30.41 2.60
CA SER A 49 17.91 -30.11 3.98
C SER A 49 18.99 -30.77 4.82
N GLU A 50 20.02 -30.02 5.18
CA GLU A 50 20.97 -30.52 6.17
C GLU A 50 20.30 -30.43 7.55
N GLU A 51 20.15 -31.58 8.20
CA GLU A 51 19.72 -31.66 9.59
C GLU A 51 20.94 -31.40 10.48
N PHE A 52 20.84 -30.38 11.33
CA PHE A 52 21.91 -30.05 12.27
C PHE A 52 21.47 -30.35 13.70
N VAL A 53 22.32 -31.06 14.43
CA VAL A 53 22.15 -31.31 15.87
C VAL A 53 23.06 -30.34 16.61
N ILE A 54 22.48 -29.33 17.26
CA ILE A 54 23.22 -28.27 17.94
C ILE A 54 22.78 -28.21 19.41
N LYS A 55 23.72 -28.47 20.32
CA LYS A 55 23.48 -28.43 21.77
C LYS A 55 23.60 -26.99 22.29
N GLY A 56 22.46 -26.33 22.56
CA GLY A 56 22.42 -24.96 23.11
C GLY A 56 21.00 -24.39 23.22
N SER A 57 20.86 -23.22 23.85
CA SER A 57 19.57 -22.61 24.17
C SER A 57 19.06 -21.59 23.14
N GLU A 58 19.94 -20.90 22.39
CA GLU A 58 19.56 -19.90 21.39
C GLU A 58 20.46 -19.98 20.14
N ILE A 59 19.84 -19.88 18.96
CA ILE A 59 20.52 -19.88 17.66
C ILE A 59 20.00 -18.68 16.86
N GLU A 60 20.92 -17.88 16.33
CA GLU A 60 20.61 -16.84 15.35
C GLU A 60 21.17 -17.27 13.98
N CYS A 61 20.36 -17.18 12.94
CA CYS A 61 20.82 -17.41 11.56
C CYS A 61 20.70 -16.11 10.78
N LEU A 62 21.79 -15.73 10.12
CA LEU A 62 21.90 -14.50 9.35
C LEU A 62 22.29 -14.83 7.91
N LEU A 63 21.48 -14.41 6.95
CA LEU A 63 21.82 -14.53 5.53
C LEU A 63 22.42 -13.21 5.03
N LYS A 64 23.61 -13.27 4.43
CA LYS A 64 24.29 -12.11 3.84
C LYS A 64 24.52 -12.33 2.35
N CYS A 65 23.78 -11.59 1.52
CA CYS A 65 23.94 -11.62 0.07
C CYS A 65 25.01 -10.61 -0.37
N GLN A 66 25.97 -11.01 -1.21
CA GLN A 66 27.08 -10.14 -1.64
C GLN A 66 26.73 -9.20 -2.82
N LEU A 67 25.50 -9.24 -3.34
CA LEU A 67 25.03 -8.38 -4.43
C LEU A 67 23.73 -7.65 -4.05
N ASN A 68 23.61 -6.38 -4.43
CA ASN A 68 22.52 -5.42 -4.16
C ASN A 68 21.14 -5.79 -4.75
N TYR A 69 20.77 -7.07 -4.80
CA TYR A 69 19.46 -7.53 -5.27
C TYR A 69 18.63 -8.07 -4.10
N LEU A 70 17.45 -7.45 -3.88
CA LEU A 70 16.44 -7.83 -2.89
C LEU A 70 15.76 -9.15 -3.27
N VAL A 71 16.42 -10.29 -3.09
CA VAL A 71 15.74 -11.58 -3.02
C VAL A 71 15.63 -11.95 -1.54
N CYS A 72 14.49 -11.62 -0.94
CA CYS A 72 14.22 -11.89 0.47
C CYS A 72 13.86 -13.36 0.65
N PHE A 73 14.82 -14.19 1.07
CA PHE A 73 14.52 -15.55 1.53
C PHE A 73 13.85 -15.47 2.91
N THR A 74 12.75 -16.18 3.11
CA THR A 74 12.23 -16.45 4.47
C THR A 74 13.08 -17.56 5.10
N LEU A 75 13.60 -17.28 6.29
CA LEU A 75 14.26 -18.24 7.15
C LEU A 75 13.22 -18.79 8.14
N GLN A 76 13.03 -20.10 8.15
CA GLN A 76 12.25 -20.77 9.18
C GLN A 76 13.17 -21.60 10.08
N ILE A 77 13.16 -21.29 11.38
CA ILE A 77 13.87 -22.04 12.42
C ILE A 77 12.84 -22.94 13.12
N LEU A 78 13.01 -24.25 13.02
CA LEU A 78 12.16 -25.24 13.69
C LEU A 78 12.94 -25.95 14.79
N LYS A 79 12.40 -25.97 16.01
CA LYS A 79 12.92 -26.78 17.11
C LYS A 79 12.39 -28.20 16.99
N LEU A 80 13.26 -29.16 16.68
CA LEU A 80 12.89 -30.58 16.51
C LEU A 80 13.00 -31.41 17.81
N GLY A 81 13.52 -30.81 18.89
CA GLY A 81 13.69 -31.48 20.18
C GLY A 81 14.34 -30.58 21.24
N SER A 82 14.87 -31.16 22.33
CA SER A 82 15.52 -30.40 23.40
C SER A 82 16.86 -29.76 22.99
N ALA A 83 17.52 -30.27 21.93
CA ALA A 83 18.83 -29.81 21.47
C ALA A 83 19.04 -30.00 19.94
N SER A 84 17.96 -29.93 19.15
CA SER A 84 18.03 -30.11 17.69
C SER A 84 17.18 -29.06 17.01
N TRP A 85 17.73 -28.46 15.95
CA TRP A 85 17.12 -27.34 15.24
C TRP A 85 17.28 -27.53 13.73
N LEU A 86 16.24 -27.20 12.97
CA LEU A 86 16.23 -27.29 11.52
C LEU A 86 16.04 -25.90 10.92
N CYS A 87 16.94 -25.52 10.02
CA CYS A 87 16.81 -24.29 9.22
C CYS A 87 16.37 -24.68 7.81
N ARG A 88 15.22 -24.16 7.36
CA ARG A 88 14.77 -24.32 5.96
C ARG A 88 14.80 -22.98 5.22
N PHE A 89 15.23 -23.06 3.97
CA PHE A 89 15.21 -21.98 3.00
C PHE A 89 14.10 -22.24 2.00
N TYR A 90 13.28 -21.24 1.72
CA TYR A 90 12.32 -21.27 0.63
C TYR A 90 12.73 -20.23 -0.41
N ASP A 91 12.78 -20.66 -1.67
CA ASP A 91 12.88 -19.77 -2.82
C ASP A 91 11.50 -19.10 -3.02
N VAL A 92 11.48 -17.77 -3.18
CA VAL A 92 10.24 -17.02 -3.40
C VAL A 92 10.08 -16.78 -4.89
N ASP A 93 9.58 -17.81 -5.57
CA ASP A 93 8.89 -17.63 -6.84
C ASP A 93 7.52 -18.30 -6.79
N PHE A 94 6.48 -17.45 -6.90
CA PHE A 94 5.09 -17.78 -7.26
C PHE A 94 4.57 -19.16 -6.82
N MET A 95 4.29 -19.36 -5.53
CA MET A 95 3.52 -20.52 -5.06
C MET A 95 2.16 -20.12 -4.51
N LYS A 96 1.13 -20.31 -5.36
CA LYS A 96 -0.22 -20.72 -4.92
C LYS A 96 -0.09 -22.08 -4.24
N LEU A 97 0.02 -22.10 -2.91
CA LEU A 97 -0.08 -23.34 -2.13
C LEU A 97 -1.39 -23.34 -1.35
N SER A 98 -2.38 -24.07 -1.86
CA SER A 98 -3.43 -24.66 -1.05
C SER A 98 -2.95 -26.05 -0.62
N TYR A 99 -2.62 -26.23 0.65
CA TYR A 99 -2.35 -27.55 1.23
C TYR A 99 -2.98 -27.61 2.62
N GLU A 100 -3.92 -28.53 2.82
CA GLU A 100 -4.46 -28.87 4.14
C GLU A 100 -3.47 -29.79 4.86
N SER A 101 -3.04 -29.41 6.06
CA SER A 101 -2.39 -30.35 6.99
C SER A 101 -3.07 -30.32 8.34
N LYS A 102 -3.34 -31.52 8.86
CA LYS A 102 -3.74 -31.78 10.24
C LYS A 102 -2.68 -31.24 11.22
N GLU A 103 -3.18 -30.66 12.30
CA GLU A 103 -2.48 -30.21 13.51
C GLU A 103 -1.54 -28.99 13.36
N GLY A 104 -2.10 -27.82 13.71
CA GLY A 104 -1.39 -26.82 14.53
C GLY A 104 -0.37 -25.88 13.86
N SER A 105 -0.24 -25.86 12.53
CA SER A 105 0.63 -24.89 11.84
C SER A 105 -0.16 -23.68 11.34
N MET A 106 0.20 -22.48 11.82
CA MET A 106 -0.36 -21.21 11.32
C MET A 106 0.13 -20.95 9.89
N VAL A 107 -0.78 -21.07 8.92
CA VAL A 107 -0.53 -20.73 7.52
C VAL A 107 -0.68 -19.22 7.35
N TYR A 108 0.42 -18.50 7.19
CA TYR A 108 0.37 -17.10 6.77
C TYR A 108 0.17 -17.06 5.25
N SER A 109 -0.94 -16.48 4.81
CA SER A 109 -1.15 -16.19 3.38
C SER A 109 0.02 -15.36 2.86
N THR A 110 0.63 -15.74 1.73
CA THR A 110 1.75 -15.00 1.13
C THR A 110 1.31 -13.65 0.54
N THR A 111 0.00 -13.44 0.43
CA THR A 111 -0.61 -12.20 -0.07
C THR A 111 -1.41 -11.54 1.03
N ALA A 112 -1.28 -10.23 1.20
CA ALA A 112 -2.11 -9.42 2.08
C ALA A 112 -3.13 -8.63 1.27
N ARG A 113 -4.36 -8.49 1.75
CA ARG A 113 -5.39 -7.72 1.04
C ARG A 113 -5.31 -6.22 1.31
N SER A 114 -4.56 -5.83 2.33
CA SER A 114 -4.38 -4.44 2.75
C SER A 114 -3.06 -4.24 3.50
N CYS A 115 -2.68 -2.99 3.69
CA CYS A 115 -1.53 -2.65 4.53
C CYS A 115 -1.70 -3.07 5.99
N LEU A 116 -2.94 -3.11 6.51
CA LEU A 116 -3.19 -3.58 7.87
C LEU A 116 -2.86 -5.06 8.03
N GLU A 117 -3.21 -5.89 7.05
CA GLU A 117 -2.84 -7.32 7.07
C GLU A 117 -1.31 -7.52 6.99
N TRP A 118 -0.59 -6.65 6.28
CA TRP A 118 0.88 -6.65 6.31
C TRP A 118 1.40 -6.27 7.69
N LEU A 119 0.85 -5.22 8.31
CA LEU A 119 1.22 -4.79 9.65
C LEU A 119 0.99 -5.89 10.70
N GLU A 120 -0.15 -6.58 10.65
CA GLU A 120 -0.47 -7.70 11.54
C GLU A 120 0.48 -8.90 11.39
N ARG A 121 1.16 -9.01 10.25
CA ARG A 121 2.21 -10.03 9.99
C ARG A 121 3.60 -9.56 10.41
N GLY A 122 3.74 -8.37 10.99
CA GLY A 122 5.01 -7.83 11.50
C GLY A 122 5.76 -6.92 10.54
N PHE A 123 5.17 -6.53 9.40
CA PHE A 123 5.78 -5.54 8.50
C PHE A 123 5.47 -4.13 9.00
N THR A 124 6.47 -3.45 9.57
CA THR A 124 6.27 -2.19 10.32
C THR A 124 6.82 -0.94 9.65
N LEU A 125 7.51 -1.08 8.51
CA LEU A 125 8.12 0.05 7.81
C LEU A 125 7.18 0.65 6.77
N ASP A 126 7.07 1.98 6.73
CA ASP A 126 6.35 2.66 5.67
C ASP A 126 7.03 2.42 4.31
N GLY A 127 6.23 2.35 3.24
CA GLY A 127 6.78 2.16 1.89
C GLY A 127 5.77 1.58 0.92
N VAL A 128 6.26 1.18 -0.25
CA VAL A 128 5.43 0.53 -1.27
C VAL A 128 5.35 -0.97 -0.98
N TYR A 129 4.13 -1.49 -0.95
CA TYR A 129 3.82 -2.89 -0.77
C TYR A 129 2.91 -3.38 -1.87
N LYS A 130 2.99 -4.67 -2.17
CA LYS A 130 2.03 -5.37 -3.02
C LYS A 130 0.88 -5.88 -2.18
N ILE A 131 -0.35 -5.56 -2.58
CA ILE A 131 -1.58 -6.10 -1.98
C ILE A 131 -2.39 -6.84 -3.02
N LEU A 132 -3.23 -7.77 -2.57
CA LEU A 132 -4.14 -8.56 -3.40
C LEU A 132 -5.58 -8.39 -2.88
N PRO A 133 -6.20 -7.21 -3.04
CA PRO A 133 -7.52 -6.95 -2.48
C PRO A 133 -8.58 -7.89 -3.05
N VAL A 134 -8.64 -8.09 -4.37
CA VAL A 134 -9.65 -8.95 -5.06
C VAL A 134 -9.06 -9.83 -6.14
N GLY A 135 -7.89 -10.40 -5.89
CA GLY A 135 -7.25 -11.32 -6.84
C GLY A 135 -6.50 -10.64 -7.99
N GLU A 136 -6.51 -9.31 -8.07
CA GLU A 136 -5.57 -8.51 -8.85
C GLU A 136 -4.53 -7.86 -7.93
N GLU A 137 -3.26 -8.02 -8.27
CA GLU A 137 -2.16 -7.43 -7.51
C GLU A 137 -2.10 -5.92 -7.76
N LYS A 138 -2.00 -5.13 -6.68
CA LYS A 138 -1.81 -3.68 -6.74
C LYS A 138 -0.62 -3.29 -5.88
N GLU A 139 0.20 -2.39 -6.40
CA GLU A 139 1.19 -1.67 -5.57
C GLU A 139 0.51 -0.49 -4.88
N VAL A 140 0.77 -0.34 -3.59
CA VAL A 140 0.21 0.73 -2.76
C VAL A 140 1.25 1.25 -1.79
N TYR A 141 1.17 2.54 -1.46
CA TYR A 141 1.93 3.06 -0.33
C TYR A 141 1.22 2.70 0.98
N CYS A 142 1.93 2.03 1.88
CA CYS A 142 1.48 1.70 3.21
C CYS A 142 2.09 2.66 4.24
N ASP A 143 1.21 3.29 5.02
CA ASP A 143 1.58 3.98 6.26
C ASP A 143 1.40 2.99 7.42
N MET A 144 2.47 2.25 7.69
CA MET A 144 2.58 1.25 8.74
C MET A 144 2.76 1.90 10.12
N THR A 145 3.52 2.98 10.21
CA THR A 145 3.75 3.73 11.45
C THR A 145 2.47 4.37 11.97
N GLY A 146 1.57 4.81 11.08
CA GLY A 146 0.21 5.26 11.38
C GLY A 146 -0.80 4.12 11.64
N GLY A 147 -0.33 2.87 11.68
CA GLY A 147 -1.13 1.70 12.01
C GLY A 147 -1.78 1.02 10.81
N GLY A 148 -1.06 0.89 9.68
CA GLY A 148 -1.42 0.00 8.57
C GLY A 148 -2.41 0.58 7.57
N TRP A 149 -2.31 1.87 7.27
CA TRP A 149 -3.21 2.54 6.31
C TRP A 149 -2.81 2.23 4.87
N THR A 150 -3.80 1.93 4.04
CA THR A 150 -3.62 1.73 2.59
C THR A 150 -3.92 3.04 1.86
N MET A 151 -2.91 3.63 1.24
CA MET A 151 -3.06 4.88 0.48
C MET A 151 -3.83 4.63 -0.82
N ILE A 152 -4.89 5.42 -1.06
CA ILE A 152 -5.74 5.32 -2.26
C ILE A 152 -5.61 6.53 -3.19
N GLN A 153 -5.14 7.65 -2.64
CA GLN A 153 -4.87 8.88 -3.38
C GLN A 153 -3.73 9.63 -2.70
N ARG A 154 -2.86 10.24 -3.51
CA ARG A 154 -1.75 11.05 -3.02
C ARG A 154 -1.46 12.20 -3.97
N ARG A 155 -1.37 13.43 -3.44
CA ARG A 155 -0.90 14.64 -4.15
C ARG A 155 0.25 15.25 -3.39
N LEU A 156 1.40 15.35 -4.06
CA LEU A 156 2.66 15.85 -3.51
C LEU A 156 3.17 17.06 -4.28
N ASN A 157 3.27 16.93 -5.61
CA ASN A 157 4.01 17.90 -6.43
C ASN A 157 3.31 18.25 -7.75
N GLY A 158 2.28 17.50 -8.16
CA GLY A 158 1.53 17.77 -9.38
C GLY A 158 2.19 17.26 -10.66
N ASP A 159 3.16 16.33 -10.57
CA ASP A 159 3.82 15.74 -11.73
C ASP A 159 2.89 14.88 -12.59
N ILE A 160 1.83 14.33 -11.98
CA ILE A 160 0.80 13.55 -12.66
C ILE A 160 -0.43 14.41 -12.88
N ASP A 161 -0.90 14.44 -14.13
CA ASP A 161 -2.15 15.11 -14.48
C ASP A 161 -3.36 14.33 -13.95
N PHE A 162 -4.20 15.00 -13.14
CA PHE A 162 -5.46 14.48 -12.60
C PHE A 162 -6.68 14.97 -13.39
N ASN A 163 -6.53 15.83 -14.39
CA ASN A 163 -7.62 16.22 -15.28
C ASN A 163 -7.89 15.13 -16.34
N ARG A 164 -8.29 13.95 -15.86
CA ARG A 164 -8.53 12.74 -16.68
C ARG A 164 -10.01 12.42 -16.80
N GLY A 165 -10.33 11.57 -17.78
CA GLY A 165 -11.68 11.09 -18.02
C GLY A 165 -12.07 9.88 -17.17
N TRP A 166 -13.33 9.45 -17.30
CA TRP A 166 -13.94 8.35 -16.54
C TRP A 166 -13.10 7.09 -16.49
N GLN A 167 -12.65 6.58 -17.64
CA GLN A 167 -11.92 5.31 -17.72
C GLN A 167 -10.62 5.33 -16.89
N SER A 168 -9.88 6.43 -16.91
CA SER A 168 -8.66 6.54 -16.11
C SER A 168 -8.96 6.54 -14.61
N TYR A 169 -9.99 7.27 -14.18
CA TYR A 169 -10.39 7.28 -12.77
C TYR A 169 -10.93 5.93 -12.31
N LYS A 170 -11.56 5.18 -13.21
CA LYS A 170 -12.00 3.81 -12.97
C LYS A 170 -10.83 2.86 -12.70
N GLU A 171 -9.85 2.85 -13.60
CA GLU A 171 -8.73 1.90 -13.59
C GLU A 171 -7.61 2.27 -12.61
N GLY A 172 -7.41 3.57 -12.36
CA GLY A 172 -6.27 4.08 -11.61
C GLY A 172 -5.16 4.63 -12.53
N PHE A 173 -4.31 5.49 -11.97
CA PHE A 173 -3.19 6.10 -12.68
C PHE A 173 -2.17 6.74 -11.71
N GLY A 174 -0.97 7.02 -12.23
CA GLY A 174 0.08 7.73 -11.51
C GLY A 174 1.21 6.81 -11.06
N ASP A 175 1.98 7.28 -10.08
CA ASP A 175 3.11 6.56 -9.48
C ASP A 175 2.91 6.48 -7.97
N VAL A 176 2.92 5.26 -7.42
CA VAL A 176 2.76 5.00 -5.98
C VAL A 176 3.83 5.67 -5.12
N ASN A 177 4.99 6.01 -5.71
CA ASN A 177 6.05 6.77 -5.05
C ASN A 177 5.83 8.30 -5.10
N GLY A 178 4.88 8.77 -5.91
CA GLY A 178 4.58 10.18 -6.15
C GLY A 178 3.08 10.47 -6.10
N ASP A 179 2.59 11.20 -7.10
CA ASP A 179 1.15 11.49 -7.28
C ASP A 179 0.43 10.29 -7.88
N PHE A 180 -0.63 9.79 -7.24
CA PHE A 180 -1.42 8.68 -7.79
C PHE A 180 -2.87 8.65 -7.33
N TRP A 181 -3.66 7.91 -8.11
CA TRP A 181 -5.03 7.50 -7.83
C TRP A 181 -5.15 6.00 -8.05
N ILE A 182 -5.57 5.25 -7.02
CA ILE A 182 -5.57 3.78 -7.08
C ILE A 182 -6.62 3.19 -8.04
N GLY A 183 -7.67 3.95 -8.38
CA GLY A 183 -8.79 3.50 -9.22
C GLY A 183 -10.09 3.30 -8.44
N LEU A 184 -11.21 3.70 -9.03
CA LEU A 184 -12.54 3.60 -8.39
C LEU A 184 -12.97 2.14 -8.18
N GLU A 185 -12.65 1.23 -9.10
CA GLU A 185 -12.99 -0.19 -8.87
C GLU A 185 -12.24 -0.74 -7.65
N THR A 186 -10.95 -0.45 -7.54
CA THR A 186 -10.15 -0.88 -6.38
C THR A 186 -10.64 -0.24 -5.08
N ILE A 187 -11.01 1.05 -5.07
CA ILE A 187 -11.58 1.70 -3.88
C ILE A 187 -12.90 1.03 -3.48
N ARG A 188 -13.81 0.82 -4.44
CA ARG A 188 -15.09 0.16 -4.21
C ARG A 188 -14.88 -1.20 -3.59
N GLU A 189 -14.11 -2.05 -4.26
CA GLU A 189 -13.79 -3.40 -3.85
C GLU A 189 -13.23 -3.46 -2.42
N MET A 190 -12.20 -2.66 -2.14
CA MET A 190 -11.60 -2.60 -0.81
C MET A 190 -12.58 -2.10 0.23
N SER A 191 -13.35 -1.04 -0.06
CA SER A 191 -14.28 -0.46 0.91
C SER A 191 -15.43 -1.38 1.29
N VAL A 192 -15.88 -2.24 0.36
CA VAL A 192 -16.90 -3.27 0.59
C VAL A 192 -16.30 -4.48 1.32
N LEU A 193 -15.14 -4.97 0.88
CA LEU A 193 -14.50 -6.16 1.47
C LEU A 193 -14.06 -5.94 2.91
N LEU A 194 -13.56 -4.74 3.23
CA LEU A 194 -13.06 -4.46 4.57
C LEU A 194 -14.19 -4.43 5.61
N ASN A 195 -15.44 -4.15 5.19
CA ASN A 195 -16.66 -4.03 6.01
C ASN A 195 -16.45 -3.13 7.25
N ASN A 196 -17.12 -1.98 7.30
CA ASN A 196 -16.84 -0.92 8.28
C ASN A 196 -15.46 -0.27 8.07
N THR A 197 -15.24 0.27 6.87
CA THR A 197 -13.98 0.90 6.46
C THR A 197 -13.83 2.30 7.06
N LEU A 198 -12.65 2.59 7.59
CA LEU A 198 -12.20 3.93 7.93
C LEU A 198 -11.61 4.62 6.71
N ILE A 199 -11.87 5.91 6.55
CA ILE A 199 -11.13 6.79 5.65
C ILE A 199 -10.44 7.88 6.47
N ARG A 200 -9.17 8.13 6.16
CA ARG A 200 -8.41 9.27 6.64
C ARG A 200 -8.07 10.17 5.46
N ILE A 201 -8.41 11.45 5.58
CA ILE A 201 -8.01 12.49 4.63
C ILE A 201 -7.09 13.44 5.38
N GLN A 202 -5.86 13.58 4.91
CA GLN A 202 -4.81 14.37 5.56
C GLN A 202 -4.20 15.33 4.56
N GLY A 203 -4.08 16.61 4.94
CA GLY A 203 -3.42 17.63 4.14
C GLY A 203 -2.29 18.32 4.90
N GLU A 204 -1.45 19.01 4.14
CA GLU A 204 -0.38 19.87 4.66
C GLU A 204 -0.42 21.22 3.93
N SER A 205 -0.39 22.32 4.67
CA SER A 205 -0.28 23.66 4.12
C SER A 205 1.18 24.02 3.78
N PHE A 206 1.38 25.13 3.09
CA PHE A 206 2.72 25.67 2.84
C PHE A 206 3.45 26.15 4.09
N ASN A 207 2.72 26.40 5.19
CA ASN A 207 3.27 26.79 6.48
C ASN A 207 3.50 25.57 7.40
N GLU A 208 3.53 24.35 6.82
CA GLU A 208 3.75 23.09 7.54
C GLU A 208 2.67 22.73 8.57
N ASP A 209 1.55 23.47 8.61
CA ASP A 209 0.34 23.06 9.34
C ASP A 209 -0.22 21.79 8.69
N ARG A 210 -0.39 20.73 9.48
CA ARG A 210 -0.87 19.40 9.05
C ARG A 210 -2.15 19.08 9.81
N ARG A 211 -3.20 18.78 9.07
CA ARG A 211 -4.52 18.44 9.62
C ARG A 211 -5.07 17.21 8.94
N PHE A 212 -5.95 16.51 9.64
CA PHE A 212 -6.63 15.35 9.09
C PHE A 212 -8.04 15.20 9.63
N ILE A 213 -8.85 14.41 8.95
CA ILE A 213 -10.12 13.90 9.46
C ILE A 213 -10.13 12.39 9.37
N ILE A 214 -10.92 11.73 10.21
CA ILE A 214 -11.18 10.30 10.12
C ILE A 214 -12.69 10.06 10.19
N ALA A 215 -13.22 9.34 9.20
CA ALA A 215 -14.61 8.90 9.19
C ALA A 215 -14.70 7.37 9.19
N LYS A 216 -15.71 6.83 9.89
CA LYS A 216 -16.06 5.41 9.85
C LYS A 216 -17.22 5.13 8.91
N GLY A 217 -17.23 3.95 8.29
CA GLY A 217 -18.30 3.54 7.38
C GLY A 217 -18.18 4.15 5.99
N PHE A 218 -16.96 4.46 5.56
CA PHE A 218 -16.70 4.91 4.18
C PHE A 218 -16.90 3.76 3.20
N TYR A 219 -17.63 4.02 2.11
CA TYR A 219 -17.59 3.17 0.92
C TYR A 219 -18.08 3.93 -0.31
N ILE A 220 -17.88 3.34 -1.48
CA ILE A 220 -18.47 3.82 -2.71
C ILE A 220 -19.27 2.71 -3.39
N GLU A 221 -20.33 3.11 -4.08
CA GLU A 221 -21.17 2.18 -4.83
C GLU A 221 -20.46 1.66 -6.10
N ASP A 222 -21.18 0.83 -6.84
CA ASP A 222 -20.75 0.33 -8.15
C ASP A 222 -20.83 1.37 -9.27
N GLU A 223 -20.27 1.00 -10.42
CA GLU A 223 -20.32 1.84 -11.63
C GLU A 223 -21.75 2.11 -12.11
N GLN A 224 -22.69 1.18 -11.91
CA GLN A 224 -24.11 1.38 -12.29
C GLN A 224 -24.73 2.52 -11.49
N LYS A 225 -24.30 2.70 -10.24
CA LYS A 225 -24.65 3.82 -9.37
C LYS A 225 -23.58 4.93 -9.38
N LYS A 226 -22.73 4.95 -10.41
CA LYS A 226 -21.71 5.98 -10.67
C LYS A 226 -20.77 6.22 -9.49
N TYR A 227 -20.34 5.14 -8.82
CA TYR A 227 -19.44 5.17 -7.67
C TYR A 227 -19.87 6.18 -6.58
N LYS A 228 -21.18 6.27 -6.34
CA LYS A 228 -21.76 7.19 -5.36
C LYS A 228 -21.08 7.06 -3.99
N LEU A 229 -20.71 8.20 -3.43
CA LEU A 229 -19.99 8.28 -2.16
C LEU A 229 -20.89 8.06 -0.96
N HIS A 230 -20.45 7.20 -0.04
CA HIS A 230 -20.90 7.16 1.33
C HIS A 230 -19.74 7.65 2.22
N ALA A 231 -19.83 8.91 2.65
CA ALA A 231 -18.73 9.63 3.31
C ALA A 231 -18.38 9.09 4.71
N GLY A 232 -19.30 8.36 5.33
CA GLY A 232 -19.17 7.85 6.69
C GLY A 232 -19.54 8.88 7.77
N THR A 233 -19.34 8.49 9.03
CA THR A 233 -19.53 9.34 10.21
C THR A 233 -18.18 9.75 10.77
N MET A 234 -17.98 11.05 11.04
CA MET A 234 -16.75 11.55 11.66
C MET A 234 -16.50 10.88 13.01
N ILE A 235 -15.28 10.38 13.19
CA ILE A 235 -14.76 9.88 14.47
C ILE A 235 -13.55 10.67 14.95
N ASN A 236 -12.91 11.43 14.05
CA ASN A 236 -11.95 12.47 14.39
C ASN A 236 -12.20 13.65 13.45
N ASP A 237 -12.53 14.80 14.04
CA ASP A 237 -12.69 16.09 13.38
C ASP A 237 -12.22 17.21 14.33
N GLU A 238 -10.99 17.06 14.83
CA GLU A 238 -10.41 17.97 15.83
C GLU A 238 -10.36 19.43 15.35
N TRP A 239 -10.26 19.63 14.03
CA TRP A 239 -10.14 20.94 13.41
C TRP A 239 -11.46 21.52 12.89
N ASP A 240 -12.59 20.84 13.07
CA ASP A 240 -13.90 21.24 12.54
C ASP A 240 -13.89 21.48 11.02
N ILE A 241 -13.23 20.58 10.28
CA ILE A 241 -13.10 20.64 8.81
C ILE A 241 -13.75 19.44 8.11
N GLY A 242 -14.29 18.48 8.87
CA GLY A 242 -14.91 17.26 8.36
C GLY A 242 -16.26 17.48 7.68
N HIS A 243 -16.93 18.60 7.95
CA HIS A 243 -18.17 18.97 7.26
C HIS A 243 -17.98 19.19 5.75
N ASP A 244 -16.79 19.65 5.32
CA ASP A 244 -16.44 19.81 3.90
C ASP A 244 -16.36 18.45 3.17
N TRP A 245 -15.97 17.38 3.87
CA TRP A 245 -16.01 16.03 3.30
C TRP A 245 -17.43 15.46 3.27
N THR A 246 -18.17 15.57 4.38
CA THR A 246 -19.53 15.00 4.46
C THR A 246 -20.53 15.71 3.53
N TYR A 247 -20.27 16.96 3.16
CA TYR A 247 -21.00 17.68 2.11
C TYR A 247 -21.11 16.88 0.80
N HIS A 248 -20.09 16.09 0.46
CA HIS A 248 -20.07 15.28 -0.75
C HIS A 248 -20.87 13.97 -0.64
N GLY A 249 -21.30 13.60 0.57
CA GLY A 249 -22.04 12.37 0.85
C GLY A 249 -23.30 12.22 -0.04
N GLY A 250 -23.48 11.01 -0.57
CA GLY A 250 -24.59 10.65 -1.45
C GLY A 250 -24.48 11.17 -2.88
N SER A 251 -23.36 11.79 -3.26
CA SER A 251 -23.14 12.34 -4.61
C SER A 251 -22.41 11.34 -5.49
N MET A 252 -22.69 11.37 -6.79
CA MET A 252 -22.07 10.50 -7.78
C MET A 252 -20.72 11.06 -8.21
N PHE A 253 -19.81 10.19 -8.66
CA PHE A 253 -18.52 10.61 -9.16
C PHE A 253 -18.68 11.31 -10.52
N THR A 254 -17.94 12.39 -10.74
CA THR A 254 -18.05 13.22 -11.95
C THR A 254 -16.68 13.52 -12.50
N THR A 255 -16.55 13.40 -13.82
CA THR A 255 -15.32 13.65 -14.59
C THR A 255 -15.62 14.61 -15.74
N ARG A 256 -14.60 15.08 -16.45
CA ARG A 256 -14.78 16.04 -17.55
C ARG A 256 -15.65 15.51 -18.71
N ASP A 257 -15.71 14.19 -18.87
CA ASP A 257 -16.40 13.47 -19.95
C ASP A 257 -17.61 12.64 -19.47
N ASP A 258 -17.90 12.59 -18.17
CA ASP A 258 -19.11 11.99 -17.60
C ASP A 258 -19.62 12.86 -16.42
N ASP A 259 -20.68 13.63 -16.68
CA ASP A 259 -21.29 14.59 -15.76
C ASP A 259 -22.40 13.94 -14.92
N ASN A 260 -22.15 13.73 -13.63
CA ASN A 260 -23.10 13.15 -12.69
C ASN A 260 -23.30 14.04 -11.45
N ASP A 261 -22.91 15.31 -11.54
CA ASP A 261 -22.97 16.22 -10.39
C ASP A 261 -24.40 16.77 -10.18
N LYS A 262 -24.60 17.53 -9.10
CA LYS A 262 -25.92 18.11 -8.77
C LYS A 262 -26.06 19.54 -9.32
N LYS A 263 -25.12 20.00 -10.16
CA LYS A 263 -25.10 21.34 -10.72
C LYS A 263 -25.89 21.37 -12.03
N GLY A 264 -27.09 21.94 -11.96
CA GLY A 264 -27.88 22.20 -13.17
C GLY A 264 -27.14 23.15 -14.14
N GLY A 265 -27.00 22.71 -15.40
CA GLY A 265 -26.55 23.56 -16.52
C GLY A 265 -25.04 23.77 -16.66
N SER A 266 -24.19 23.10 -15.88
CA SER A 266 -22.73 23.17 -16.05
C SER A 266 -22.03 21.99 -15.37
N ASN A 267 -20.99 21.43 -16.00
CA ASN A 267 -20.18 20.37 -15.42
C ASN A 267 -19.10 20.93 -14.48
N CYS A 268 -19.15 20.55 -13.19
CA CYS A 268 -18.19 20.97 -12.18
C CYS A 268 -16.76 20.50 -12.46
N ALA A 269 -16.57 19.30 -13.04
CA ALA A 269 -15.26 18.79 -13.44
C ALA A 269 -14.64 19.55 -14.61
N GLN A 270 -15.46 20.18 -15.47
CA GLN A 270 -14.95 21.10 -16.51
C GLN A 270 -14.59 22.46 -15.93
N LYS A 271 -15.40 22.97 -14.98
CA LYS A 271 -15.14 24.25 -14.30
C LYS A 271 -13.92 24.19 -13.37
N TYR A 272 -13.75 23.06 -12.67
CA TYR A 272 -12.64 22.80 -11.76
C TYR A 272 -11.89 21.55 -12.23
N PRO A 273 -10.90 21.69 -13.13
CA PRO A 273 -10.31 20.57 -13.87
C PRO A 273 -9.69 19.47 -13.01
N CYS A 274 -10.48 18.44 -12.75
CA CYS A 274 -10.16 17.14 -12.15
C CYS A 274 -11.46 16.33 -12.03
N ALA A 275 -11.47 15.23 -11.29
CA ALA A 275 -12.69 14.49 -10.98
C ALA A 275 -12.95 14.39 -9.48
N TRP A 276 -14.22 14.38 -9.11
CA TRP A 276 -14.64 14.31 -7.71
C TRP A 276 -16.11 13.89 -7.57
N TRP A 277 -16.55 13.64 -6.34
CA TRP A 277 -17.97 13.51 -5.99
C TRP A 277 -18.63 14.89 -5.89
N TYR A 278 -18.71 15.61 -7.01
CA TYR A 278 -19.21 16.98 -7.04
C TYR A 278 -20.70 17.10 -6.66
N VAL A 279 -21.04 18.22 -6.01
CA VAL A 279 -22.38 18.65 -5.62
C VAL A 279 -22.74 19.91 -6.42
N ASN A 280 -22.41 21.10 -5.92
CA ASN A 280 -22.60 22.40 -6.59
C ASN A 280 -21.60 23.46 -6.05
N CYS A 281 -20.30 23.38 -6.32
CA CYS A 281 -19.60 22.24 -6.91
C CYS A 281 -18.93 21.39 -5.84
N TYR A 282 -18.21 21.99 -4.90
CA TYR A 282 -17.49 21.24 -3.87
C TYR A 282 -17.36 22.04 -2.58
N ALA A 283 -17.09 21.32 -1.50
CA ALA A 283 -16.57 21.86 -0.25
C ALA A 283 -15.17 21.32 0.07
N LEU A 284 -14.73 20.23 -0.58
CA LEU A 284 -13.33 19.80 -0.64
C LEU A 284 -13.01 19.40 -2.09
N ASN A 285 -11.85 19.80 -2.61
CA ASN A 285 -11.39 19.35 -3.93
C ASN A 285 -9.95 18.83 -3.86
N ALA A 286 -9.81 17.58 -3.42
CA ALA A 286 -8.53 16.92 -3.18
C ALA A 286 -7.78 16.50 -4.47
N ASN A 287 -8.48 16.44 -5.60
CA ASN A 287 -7.92 15.98 -6.88
C ASN A 287 -7.42 17.11 -7.79
N ARG A 288 -7.39 18.35 -7.31
CA ARG A 288 -6.73 19.46 -8.02
C ARG A 288 -5.21 19.35 -7.94
N ALA A 289 -4.52 19.82 -8.98
CA ALA A 289 -3.07 19.94 -8.94
C ALA A 289 -2.62 20.74 -7.72
N PRO A 290 -1.62 20.29 -6.94
CA PRO A 290 -0.96 21.13 -5.95
C PRO A 290 -0.53 22.45 -6.60
N ALA A 291 -0.86 23.58 -5.96
CA ALA A 291 -0.35 24.86 -6.43
C ALA A 291 1.17 24.94 -6.20
N LYS A 292 1.86 25.83 -6.93
CA LYS A 292 3.29 26.09 -6.70
C LYS A 292 3.55 27.02 -5.51
N GLN A 293 2.51 27.66 -5.00
CA GLN A 293 2.54 28.66 -3.94
C GLN A 293 1.22 28.63 -3.16
N GLN A 294 1.24 29.11 -1.92
CA GLN A 294 0.06 29.06 -1.04
C GLN A 294 -1.09 29.91 -1.55
N GLN A 295 -0.82 31.17 -1.91
CA GLN A 295 -1.84 32.09 -2.41
C GLN A 295 -2.09 31.82 -3.90
N THR A 296 -3.34 31.57 -4.23
CA THR A 296 -3.78 31.26 -5.58
C THR A 296 -4.93 32.16 -5.99
N THR A 297 -5.33 32.08 -7.26
CA THR A 297 -6.64 32.62 -7.67
C THR A 297 -7.75 31.79 -7.04
N TYR A 298 -8.96 32.35 -6.96
CA TYR A 298 -10.12 31.66 -6.41
C TYR A 298 -10.23 30.21 -6.91
N ALA A 299 -10.33 29.27 -5.96
CA ALA A 299 -10.54 27.85 -6.22
C ALA A 299 -9.45 27.19 -7.11
N ASP A 300 -8.23 27.73 -7.08
CA ASP A 300 -7.07 27.13 -7.72
C ASP A 300 -6.16 26.39 -6.72
N GLY A 301 -5.63 25.26 -7.17
CA GLY A 301 -4.93 24.30 -6.32
C GLY A 301 -5.85 23.35 -5.55
N ILE A 302 -5.26 22.60 -4.62
CA ILE A 302 -5.98 21.70 -3.70
C ILE A 302 -6.75 22.56 -2.69
N SER A 303 -8.07 22.52 -2.76
CA SER A 303 -8.95 23.43 -2.00
C SER A 303 -9.66 22.71 -0.85
N TRP A 304 -9.51 23.25 0.37
CA TRP A 304 -10.23 22.83 1.57
C TRP A 304 -10.65 24.10 2.36
N PRO A 305 -11.76 24.75 1.95
CA PRO A 305 -12.15 26.08 2.42
C PRO A 305 -12.36 26.19 3.93
N ALA A 306 -12.90 25.17 4.61
CA ALA A 306 -13.02 25.18 6.07
C ALA A 306 -11.65 25.33 6.78
N TRP A 307 -10.56 24.94 6.11
CA TRP A 307 -9.20 25.13 6.64
C TRP A 307 -8.56 26.44 6.20
N LEU A 308 -8.40 26.66 4.89
CA LEU A 308 -7.58 27.76 4.34
C LEU A 308 -8.37 28.83 3.58
N GLY A 309 -9.69 28.67 3.45
CA GLY A 309 -10.54 29.51 2.60
C GLY A 309 -10.35 29.23 1.11
N ASP A 310 -11.02 30.03 0.27
CA ASP A 310 -11.14 29.78 -1.18
C ASP A 310 -9.95 30.25 -2.03
N PHE A 311 -8.99 30.97 -1.43
CA PHE A 311 -7.88 31.63 -2.14
C PHE A 311 -6.51 31.03 -1.77
N GLN A 312 -6.53 29.87 -1.12
CA GLN A 312 -5.32 29.18 -0.71
C GLN A 312 -5.37 27.71 -1.09
N SER A 313 -4.24 27.19 -1.55
CA SER A 313 -4.04 25.78 -1.84
C SER A 313 -3.30 25.10 -0.71
N LEU A 314 -3.68 23.85 -0.42
CA LEU A 314 -2.81 22.92 0.29
C LEU A 314 -1.58 22.59 -0.56
N LYS A 315 -0.46 22.30 0.11
CA LYS A 315 0.78 21.84 -0.49
C LYS A 315 0.67 20.35 -0.85
N THR A 316 0.15 19.54 0.06
CA THR A 316 -0.09 18.10 -0.18
C THR A 316 -1.45 17.68 0.36
N ILE A 317 -2.02 16.62 -0.22
CA ILE A 317 -3.21 15.96 0.32
C ILE A 317 -3.18 14.47 -0.01
N ASN A 318 -3.59 13.65 0.96
CA ASN A 318 -3.56 12.21 0.88
C ASN A 318 -4.88 11.64 1.38
N MET A 319 -5.38 10.58 0.73
CA MET A 319 -6.51 9.80 1.21
C MET A 319 -6.07 8.35 1.41
N ALA A 320 -6.37 7.79 2.57
CA ALA A 320 -6.04 6.41 2.90
C ALA A 320 -7.22 5.71 3.57
N ILE A 321 -7.33 4.41 3.35
CA ILE A 321 -8.37 3.56 3.94
C ILE A 321 -7.77 2.48 4.82
N LYS A 322 -8.54 2.04 5.81
CA LYS A 322 -8.17 0.97 6.73
C LYS A 322 -9.43 0.28 7.25
N LYS A 323 -9.36 -1.01 7.54
CA LYS A 323 -10.45 -1.70 8.24
C LYS A 323 -10.58 -1.16 9.67
N MET A 324 -11.80 -0.93 10.14
CA MET A 324 -12.05 -0.67 11.56
C MET A 324 -12.09 -2.02 12.30
N ASN A 325 -11.26 -2.16 13.33
CA ASN A 325 -11.23 -3.36 14.18
C ASN A 325 -12.47 -3.49 15.07
#